data_AF-A0AAY4CME7-F1
#
_entry.id   AF-A0AAY4CME7-F1
#
_cell.length_a   1.000
_cell.length_b   1.000
_cell.length_c   1.000
_cell.angle_alpha   90.00
_cell.angle_beta   90.00
_cell.angle_gamma   90.00
#
_symmetry.space_group_name_H-M   'P 1'
#
loop_
_entity.id
_entity.type
_entity.pdbx_description
1 polymer ?
#
loop_
_entity_poly.entity_id
_entity_poly.type
_entity_poly.pdbx_seq_one_letter_code
_entity_poly.pdbx_strand_id
1 'polypeptide(L)'
;MLQVYNCWWLSPSPSLSLFSGSGFPTWLRAQRERPPVPLVQKSRILGPGARGKKKKKTQFVLVEGTKELSVPVPQESQQSSADFRFYIENHTRHPDDLSRKQTRIYQLYSRTTGKHVQILGKKVNANGDDGGKYALLVVETETFGSHIRIQGKESGYYICMNKNGKVVGKLNGRNQECVFVEEFLENNYTALVSAKYKGWYLGFNRKGRPKKGSRTSQTQQEVHFMKRNPMGKVHPQEEFRFTTVTKRTRRARRLKPNPKTN
;
A
#
# COMPACT_ATOMS: atom_id res chain seq x y z
N MET A 1 -3.73 -81.12 -5.96
CA MET A 1 -2.51 -80.28 -5.85
C MET A 1 -2.98 -78.83 -5.79
N LEU A 2 -3.19 -78.25 -4.60
CA LEU A 2 -2.20 -77.56 -3.75
C LEU A 2 -1.54 -76.39 -4.51
N GLN A 3 -1.53 -75.13 -4.10
CA GLN A 3 -2.01 -74.48 -2.87
C GLN A 3 -2.00 -72.95 -3.07
N VAL A 4 -2.90 -72.28 -2.36
CA VAL A 4 -3.07 -70.83 -2.19
C VAL A 4 -2.05 -70.30 -1.18
N TYR A 5 -1.53 -69.08 -1.36
CA TYR A 5 -1.03 -68.26 -0.26
C TYR A 5 -1.46 -66.80 -0.40
N ASN A 6 -2.44 -66.45 0.44
CA ASN A 6 -2.70 -65.14 1.03
C ASN A 6 -1.67 -64.89 2.15
N CYS A 7 -1.30 -63.63 2.37
CA CYS A 7 -0.99 -63.05 3.68
C CYS A 7 -1.57 -61.62 3.66
N TRP A 8 -2.66 -61.26 4.36
CA TRP A 8 -2.86 -61.12 5.81
C TRP A 8 -1.78 -60.29 6.50
N TRP A 9 -2.18 -59.15 7.07
CA TRP A 9 -2.07 -58.74 8.49
C TRP A 9 -2.33 -57.22 8.58
N LEU A 10 -3.51 -56.79 9.01
CA LEU A 10 -3.97 -56.58 10.40
C LEU A 10 -3.50 -55.24 10.99
N SER A 11 -4.46 -54.31 11.05
CA SER A 11 -4.54 -53.29 12.09
C SER A 11 -4.57 -53.94 13.48
N PRO A 12 -4.18 -53.16 14.51
CA PRO A 12 -5.13 -53.04 15.62
C PRO A 12 -5.23 -51.60 16.16
N SER A 13 -6.46 -51.13 16.32
CA SER A 13 -6.84 -50.30 17.47
C SER A 13 -6.86 -51.18 18.72
N PRO A 14 -6.68 -50.63 19.94
CA PRO A 14 -7.90 -50.38 20.73
C PRO A 14 -7.84 -49.20 21.74
N SER A 15 -9.05 -48.63 21.95
CA SER A 15 -9.69 -48.16 23.19
C SER A 15 -8.96 -47.30 24.24
N LEU A 16 -9.48 -46.07 24.38
CA LEU A 16 -10.09 -45.46 25.59
C LEU A 16 -9.61 -45.87 27.00
N SER A 17 -9.19 -44.86 27.76
CA SER A 17 -9.56 -44.72 29.18
C SER A 17 -9.66 -43.24 29.58
N LEU A 18 -10.73 -42.91 30.31
CA LEU A 18 -10.97 -41.64 31.00
C LEU A 18 -10.00 -41.51 32.18
N PHE A 19 -9.50 -40.29 32.43
CA PHE A 19 -9.23 -39.83 33.79
C PHE A 19 -9.50 -38.32 33.90
N SER A 20 -10.39 -37.99 34.82
CA SER A 20 -10.64 -36.68 35.40
C SER A 20 -9.47 -36.21 36.26
N GLY A 21 -9.17 -34.91 36.30
CA GLY A 21 -8.27 -34.36 37.32
C GLY A 21 -7.76 -32.95 37.03
N SER A 22 -8.39 -31.99 37.71
CA SER A 22 -7.94 -30.62 38.07
C SER A 22 -6.43 -30.30 38.03
N GLY A 23 -6.08 -29.10 37.53
CA GLY A 23 -4.81 -28.44 37.86
C GLY A 23 -4.39 -27.29 36.95
N PHE A 24 -4.83 -26.06 37.26
CA PHE A 24 -4.11 -24.82 36.88
C PHE A 24 -2.71 -24.84 37.54
N PRO A 25 -1.63 -24.32 36.91
CA PRO A 25 -1.35 -22.88 37.05
C PRO A 25 -0.62 -22.17 35.88
N THR A 26 -1.03 -20.92 35.72
CA THR A 26 -0.30 -19.70 35.32
C THR A 26 1.22 -19.76 35.13
N TRP A 27 1.70 -19.34 33.94
CA TRP A 27 2.99 -18.64 33.77
C TRP A 27 2.91 -17.63 32.60
N LEU A 28 2.53 -16.38 32.93
CA LEU A 28 2.80 -15.20 32.10
C LEU A 28 3.66 -14.25 32.96
N ARG A 29 4.98 -14.35 32.85
CA ARG A 29 5.92 -13.50 33.59
C ARG A 29 6.14 -12.21 32.80
N ALA A 30 5.36 -11.19 33.11
CA ALA A 30 5.60 -9.81 32.70
C ALA A 30 6.93 -9.30 33.28
N GLN A 31 7.82 -8.79 32.44
CA GLN A 31 9.02 -8.09 32.87
C GLN A 31 8.65 -6.68 33.36
N ARG A 32 9.04 -6.37 34.60
CA ARG A 32 8.92 -5.05 35.23
C ARG A 32 10.26 -4.35 35.09
N GLU A 33 10.35 -3.31 34.27
CA GLU A 33 11.53 -2.44 34.22
C GLU A 33 11.58 -1.56 35.48
N ARG A 34 12.79 -1.36 36.03
CA ARG A 34 13.05 -0.51 37.20
C ARG A 34 13.32 0.94 36.75
N PRO A 35 12.82 1.96 37.47
CA PRO A 35 13.14 3.35 37.18
C PRO A 35 14.59 3.71 37.58
N PRO A 36 15.25 4.65 36.88
CA PRO A 36 16.63 5.05 37.15
C PRO A 36 16.76 5.98 38.37
N VAL A 37 17.89 5.87 39.06
CA VAL A 37 18.25 6.63 40.27
C VAL A 37 19.01 7.91 39.88
N PRO A 38 18.72 9.08 40.49
CA PRO A 38 19.42 10.32 40.16
C PRO A 38 20.84 10.38 40.75
N LEU A 39 21.79 10.86 39.94
CA LEU A 39 23.21 11.00 40.25
C LEU A 39 23.47 12.35 40.96
N VAL A 40 23.99 12.29 42.20
CA VAL A 40 24.38 13.49 42.97
C VAL A 40 25.87 13.78 42.74
N GLN A 41 26.20 14.95 42.19
CA GLN A 41 27.57 15.44 42.11
C GLN A 41 27.79 16.62 43.07
N LYS A 42 28.79 16.48 43.95
CA LYS A 42 29.30 17.56 44.82
C LYS A 42 30.41 18.29 44.08
N SER A 43 30.25 19.58 43.81
CA SER A 43 31.35 20.44 43.36
C SER A 43 31.77 21.38 44.49
N ARG A 44 33.08 21.35 44.77
CA ARG A 44 33.80 22.15 45.76
C ARG A 44 34.59 23.22 44.99
N ILE A 45 34.47 24.49 45.33
CA ILE A 45 35.32 25.54 44.76
C ILE A 45 35.95 26.36 45.91
N LEU A 46 37.29 26.42 45.91
CA LEU A 46 38.11 27.29 46.76
C LEU A 46 38.39 28.63 46.05
N GLY A 47 38.47 29.71 46.83
CA GLY A 47 38.63 31.13 46.42
C GLY A 47 40.02 31.52 45.87
N PRO A 48 40.31 32.84 45.70
CA PRO A 48 40.85 33.68 46.80
C PRO A 48 40.35 35.17 46.73
N GLY A 49 40.55 36.08 47.67
CA GLY A 49 41.33 36.13 48.90
C GLY A 49 41.09 37.44 49.70
N ALA A 50 41.55 37.44 50.96
CA ALA A 50 41.92 38.55 51.87
C ALA A 50 40.95 39.76 52.03
N ARG A 51 40.50 40.22 53.20
CA ARG A 51 40.99 40.23 54.59
C ARG A 51 39.79 40.54 55.49
N GLY A 52 39.62 39.85 56.63
CA GLY A 52 38.72 40.31 57.71
C GLY A 52 37.95 39.22 58.46
N LYS A 53 38.44 38.94 59.68
CA LYS A 53 37.83 38.30 60.87
C LYS A 53 36.44 37.61 60.74
N LYS A 54 36.46 36.33 61.14
CA LYS A 54 35.36 35.36 61.39
C LYS A 54 34.03 35.95 61.88
N LYS A 55 32.93 35.52 61.24
CA LYS A 55 31.68 35.07 61.89
C LYS A 55 31.01 34.04 60.98
N LYS A 56 30.87 32.80 61.48
CA LYS A 56 30.01 31.78 60.86
C LYS A 56 28.57 32.20 61.12
N LYS A 57 27.80 32.46 60.07
CA LYS A 57 26.34 32.48 60.14
C LYS A 57 25.83 31.75 58.90
N THR A 58 25.53 30.47 59.09
CA THR A 58 24.83 29.66 58.11
C THR A 58 23.38 30.11 58.15
N GLN A 59 22.96 30.88 57.15
CA GLN A 59 21.58 31.27 56.97
C GLN A 59 21.05 30.51 55.75
N PHE A 60 20.11 29.61 56.00
CA PHE A 60 19.38 28.90 54.96
C PHE A 60 18.42 29.90 54.31
N VAL A 61 18.59 30.14 53.01
CA VAL A 61 17.61 30.86 52.20
C VAL A 61 16.99 29.84 51.28
N LEU A 62 15.68 29.60 51.44
CA LEU A 62 14.88 28.93 50.42
C LEU A 62 14.86 29.85 49.20
N VAL A 63 15.51 29.41 48.13
CA VAL A 63 15.40 30.03 46.81
C VAL A 63 14.38 29.22 46.04
N GLU A 64 13.10 29.61 46.10
CA GLU A 64 12.16 29.27 45.03
C GLU A 64 12.47 30.19 43.85
N GLY A 65 13.49 29.80 43.10
CA GLY A 65 13.97 30.51 41.93
C GLY A 65 13.98 29.58 40.75
N THR A 66 12.93 29.62 39.96
CA THR A 66 12.97 30.00 38.53
C THR A 66 11.58 29.78 37.95
N LYS A 67 10.89 30.90 37.66
CA LYS A 67 9.87 30.89 36.63
C LYS A 67 10.57 30.54 35.33
N GLU A 68 10.47 29.31 34.86
CA GLU A 68 10.49 29.12 33.41
C GLU A 68 9.20 29.76 32.89
N LEU A 69 9.36 30.88 32.21
CA LEU A 69 8.38 31.37 31.26
C LEU A 69 8.23 30.27 30.21
N SER A 70 7.24 29.41 30.38
CA SER A 70 6.75 28.56 29.33
C SER A 70 6.29 29.47 28.19
N VAL A 71 7.13 29.59 27.17
CA VAL A 71 6.70 30.09 25.87
C VAL A 71 5.51 29.24 25.48
N PRO A 72 4.31 29.82 25.24
CA PRO A 72 3.25 29.03 24.67
C PRO A 72 3.74 28.61 23.30
N VAL A 73 4.09 27.33 23.18
CA VAL A 73 4.18 26.67 21.88
C VAL A 73 2.91 27.07 21.14
N PRO A 74 3.00 27.74 19.98
CA PRO A 74 1.81 28.01 19.19
C PRO A 74 1.14 26.66 19.02
N GLN A 75 -0.07 26.51 19.57
CA GLN A 75 -0.91 25.40 19.22
C GLN A 75 -1.09 25.54 17.72
N GLU A 76 -0.32 24.76 16.94
CA GLU A 76 -0.73 24.39 15.61
C GLU A 76 -2.16 23.93 15.80
N SER A 77 -3.09 24.72 15.26
CA SER A 77 -4.46 24.32 15.09
C SER A 77 -4.39 22.90 14.58
N GLN A 78 -4.81 21.94 15.41
CA GLN A 78 -5.06 20.58 14.96
C GLN A 78 -6.16 20.75 13.93
N GLN A 79 -5.74 20.99 12.70
CA GLN A 79 -6.62 21.08 11.57
C GLN A 79 -7.23 19.71 11.51
N SER A 80 -8.47 19.61 12.01
CA SER A 80 -9.20 18.36 12.15
C SER A 80 -8.98 17.60 10.86
N SER A 81 -8.19 16.53 10.91
CA SER A 81 -7.88 15.74 9.73
C SER A 81 -9.23 15.32 9.18
N ALA A 82 -9.68 15.94 8.10
CA ALA A 82 -11.02 15.71 7.58
C ALA A 82 -11.12 14.20 7.31
N ASP A 83 -12.07 13.53 7.97
CA ASP A 83 -12.23 12.09 7.80
C ASP A 83 -12.94 11.85 6.48
N PHE A 84 -12.15 11.66 5.42
CA PHE A 84 -12.66 11.45 4.08
C PHE A 84 -13.23 10.03 3.87
N ARG A 85 -13.20 9.15 4.88
CA ARG A 85 -13.69 7.76 4.75
C ARG A 85 -15.11 7.68 4.21
N PHE A 86 -16.03 8.41 4.83
CA PHE A 86 -17.44 8.42 4.42
C PHE A 86 -17.61 8.98 3.00
N TYR A 87 -16.86 10.03 2.65
CA TYR A 87 -16.87 10.60 1.30
C TYR A 87 -16.40 9.57 0.26
N ILE A 88 -15.28 8.89 0.53
CA ILE A 88 -14.71 7.89 -0.38
C ILE A 88 -15.67 6.70 -0.55
N GLU A 89 -16.23 6.16 0.54
CA GLU A 89 -17.15 5.02 0.47
C GLU A 89 -18.41 5.33 -0.36
N ASN A 90 -18.95 6.54 -0.22
CA ASN A 90 -20.12 6.97 -0.99
C ASN A 90 -19.79 7.13 -2.48
N HIS A 91 -18.66 7.78 -2.81
CA HIS A 91 -18.26 8.03 -4.20
C HIS A 91 -17.73 6.79 -4.92
N THR A 92 -17.23 5.77 -4.20
CA THR A 92 -16.73 4.54 -4.82
C THR A 92 -17.85 3.72 -5.48
N ARG A 93 -19.11 3.89 -5.06
CA ARG A 93 -20.26 3.14 -5.60
C ARG A 93 -20.69 3.62 -6.99
N HIS A 94 -20.29 4.83 -7.38
CA HIS A 94 -20.72 5.50 -8.60
C HIS A 94 -19.51 5.93 -9.44
N PRO A 95 -19.68 6.08 -10.76
CA PRO A 95 -18.68 6.75 -11.60
C PRO A 95 -18.45 8.18 -11.09
N ASP A 96 -17.18 8.59 -10.93
CA ASP A 96 -16.84 9.97 -10.55
C ASP A 96 -16.76 10.86 -11.79
N ASP A 97 -17.87 11.46 -12.21
CA ASP A 97 -17.92 12.28 -13.43
C ASP A 97 -17.44 13.73 -13.24
N LEU A 98 -17.20 14.15 -12.00
CA LEU A 98 -16.83 15.53 -11.65
C LEU A 98 -15.31 15.72 -11.65
N SER A 99 -14.56 14.68 -11.29
CA SER A 99 -13.11 14.74 -11.22
C SER A 99 -12.44 14.42 -12.55
N ARG A 100 -11.25 14.99 -12.76
CA ARG A 100 -10.36 14.56 -13.84
C ARG A 100 -9.93 13.11 -13.63
N LYS A 101 -10.18 12.25 -14.62
CA LYS A 101 -9.77 10.85 -14.61
C LYS A 101 -8.25 10.73 -14.79
N GLN A 102 -7.59 9.96 -13.93
CA GLN A 102 -6.14 9.68 -14.04
C GLN A 102 -5.92 8.60 -15.10
N THR A 103 -5.00 8.86 -16.04
CA THR A 103 -4.65 7.91 -17.10
C THR A 103 -3.20 7.43 -16.94
N ARG A 104 -2.98 6.13 -17.17
CA ARG A 104 -1.67 5.47 -17.19
C ARG A 104 -1.53 4.67 -18.47
N ILE A 105 -0.31 4.57 -19.00
CA ILE A 105 -0.04 3.82 -20.22
C ILE A 105 1.03 2.77 -19.92
N TYR A 106 0.69 1.50 -20.09
CA TYR A 106 1.58 0.38 -19.82
C TYR A 106 1.21 -0.87 -20.63
N GLN A 107 2.04 -1.89 -20.55
CA GLN A 107 1.78 -3.24 -21.04
C GLN A 107 1.45 -4.15 -19.85
N LEU A 108 0.50 -5.06 -20.01
CA LEU A 108 0.11 -5.99 -18.96
C LEU A 108 0.68 -7.37 -19.27
N TYR A 109 1.75 -7.74 -18.56
CA TYR A 109 2.41 -9.03 -18.69
C TYR A 109 1.66 -10.11 -17.90
N SER A 110 1.36 -11.24 -18.51
CA SER A 110 0.71 -12.37 -17.85
C SER A 110 1.75 -13.36 -17.36
N ARG A 111 1.73 -13.64 -16.06
CA ARG A 111 2.67 -14.57 -15.41
C ARG A 111 2.64 -15.96 -16.04
N THR A 112 1.46 -16.45 -16.43
CA THR A 112 1.30 -17.82 -16.92
C THR A 112 1.77 -18.02 -18.35
N THR A 113 1.58 -17.03 -19.21
CA THR A 113 1.93 -17.13 -20.64
C THR A 113 3.35 -16.68 -20.94
N GLY A 114 3.93 -15.83 -20.07
CA GLY A 114 5.20 -15.17 -20.37
C GLY A 114 5.10 -14.08 -21.43
N LYS A 115 3.88 -13.63 -21.75
CA LYS A 115 3.58 -12.68 -22.83
C LYS A 115 2.63 -11.57 -22.35
N HIS A 116 2.31 -10.63 -23.23
CA HIS A 116 1.48 -9.47 -22.92
C HIS A 116 0.03 -9.63 -23.37
N VAL A 117 -0.88 -9.03 -22.60
CA VAL A 117 -2.28 -8.89 -22.98
C VAL A 117 -2.38 -7.96 -24.18
N GLN A 118 -3.10 -8.40 -25.22
CA GLN A 118 -3.37 -7.62 -26.43
C GLN A 118 -4.87 -7.64 -26.79
N ILE A 119 -5.32 -6.54 -27.39
CA ILE A 119 -6.73 -6.31 -27.73
C ILE A 119 -6.86 -6.14 -29.24
N LEU A 120 -7.25 -7.22 -29.91
CA LEU A 120 -7.43 -7.33 -31.36
C LEU A 120 -8.90 -7.09 -31.73
N GLY A 121 -9.41 -5.92 -31.36
CA GLY A 121 -10.83 -5.58 -31.48
C GLY A 121 -11.69 -6.34 -30.47
N LYS A 122 -12.66 -7.14 -30.94
CA LYS A 122 -13.54 -7.93 -30.07
C LYS A 122 -12.84 -9.08 -29.35
N LYS A 123 -11.67 -9.51 -29.84
CA LYS A 123 -10.89 -10.62 -29.28
C LYS A 123 -9.77 -10.08 -28.38
N VAL A 124 -9.72 -10.58 -27.15
CA VAL A 124 -8.65 -10.30 -26.19
C VAL A 124 -7.85 -11.60 -25.98
N ASN A 125 -6.53 -11.53 -25.93
CA ASN A 125 -5.68 -12.67 -25.62
C ASN A 125 -4.39 -12.20 -24.93
N ALA A 126 -3.59 -13.13 -24.41
CA ALA A 126 -2.30 -12.85 -23.75
C ALA A 126 -1.11 -13.46 -24.51
N ASN A 127 -1.10 -13.30 -25.83
CA ASN A 127 0.00 -13.77 -26.70
C ASN A 127 0.75 -12.61 -27.37
N GLY A 128 0.57 -11.38 -26.90
CA GLY A 128 1.25 -10.20 -27.44
C GLY A 128 2.73 -10.20 -27.10
N ASP A 129 3.55 -9.78 -28.05
CA ASP A 129 4.98 -9.59 -27.84
C ASP A 129 5.25 -8.28 -27.11
N ASP A 130 6.43 -8.17 -26.50
CA ASP A 130 6.86 -6.95 -25.80
C ASP A 130 7.02 -5.78 -26.77
N GLY A 131 6.36 -4.65 -26.49
CA GLY A 131 6.29 -3.52 -27.40
C GLY A 131 5.31 -3.71 -28.56
N GLY A 132 4.54 -4.80 -28.55
CA GLY A 132 3.54 -5.08 -29.57
C GLY A 132 2.50 -3.95 -29.67
N LYS A 133 2.18 -3.56 -30.91
CA LYS A 133 1.24 -2.46 -31.23
C LYS A 133 -0.12 -2.61 -30.51
N TYR A 134 -0.65 -3.84 -30.45
CA TYR A 134 -1.92 -4.15 -29.79
C TYR A 134 -1.80 -4.49 -28.29
N ALA A 135 -0.58 -4.58 -27.76
CA ALA A 135 -0.29 -4.88 -26.35
C ALA A 135 -0.17 -3.62 -25.49
N LEU A 136 -0.19 -2.43 -26.12
CA LEU A 136 -0.15 -1.15 -25.43
C LEU A 136 -1.54 -0.77 -24.90
N LEU A 137 -1.64 -0.63 -23.58
CA LEU A 137 -2.90 -0.37 -22.89
C LEU A 137 -2.92 1.06 -22.33
N VAL A 138 -4.07 1.71 -22.48
CA VAL A 138 -4.43 2.96 -21.80
C VAL A 138 -5.37 2.58 -20.67
N VAL A 139 -4.96 2.88 -19.44
CA VAL A 139 -5.68 2.53 -18.23
C VAL A 139 -6.14 3.80 -17.53
N GLU A 140 -7.44 3.98 -17.49
CA GLU A 140 -8.12 5.15 -16.95
C GLU A 140 -8.80 4.79 -15.64
N THR A 141 -8.61 5.61 -14.60
CA THR A 141 -9.28 5.42 -13.30
C THR A 141 -10.73 5.86 -13.40
N GLU A 142 -11.66 5.02 -12.97
CA GLU A 142 -13.08 5.33 -12.94
C GLU A 142 -13.49 6.08 -11.66
N THR A 143 -13.07 5.57 -10.50
CA THR A 143 -13.39 6.14 -9.19
C THR A 143 -12.30 5.72 -8.20
N PHE A 144 -12.51 5.99 -6.91
CA PHE A 144 -11.62 5.57 -5.83
C PHE A 144 -11.54 4.03 -5.70
N GLY A 145 -10.63 3.54 -4.86
CA GLY A 145 -10.47 2.10 -4.64
C GLY A 145 -9.95 1.35 -5.86
N SER A 146 -9.12 2.00 -6.69
CA SER A 146 -8.44 1.38 -7.84
C SER A 146 -9.38 0.80 -8.89
N HIS A 147 -10.58 1.36 -9.04
CA HIS A 147 -11.47 1.04 -10.16
C HIS A 147 -10.92 1.63 -11.44
N ILE A 148 -10.70 0.79 -12.46
CA ILE A 148 -10.05 1.15 -13.71
C ILE A 148 -10.79 0.59 -14.92
N ARG A 149 -10.69 1.30 -16.04
CA ARG A 149 -11.01 0.82 -17.38
C ARG A 149 -9.73 0.59 -18.15
N ILE A 150 -9.69 -0.51 -18.91
CA ILE A 150 -8.52 -0.91 -19.68
C ILE A 150 -8.87 -0.87 -21.16
N GLN A 151 -8.27 0.06 -21.89
CA GLN A 151 -8.48 0.27 -23.32
C GLN A 151 -7.21 -0.10 -24.11
N GLY A 152 -7.36 -0.77 -25.25
CA GLY A 152 -6.26 -0.98 -26.19
C GLY A 152 -5.96 0.33 -26.90
N LYS A 153 -4.74 0.86 -26.79
CA LYS A 153 -4.37 2.15 -27.38
C LYS A 153 -4.60 2.17 -28.89
N GLU A 154 -4.23 1.08 -29.55
CA GLU A 154 -4.36 0.98 -31.00
C GLU A 154 -5.80 0.72 -31.45
N SER A 155 -6.47 -0.24 -30.83
CA SER A 155 -7.78 -0.69 -31.30
C SER A 155 -8.92 0.20 -30.80
N GLY A 156 -8.73 0.92 -29.69
CA GLY A 156 -9.77 1.69 -29.01
C GLY A 156 -10.78 0.83 -28.25
N TYR A 157 -10.63 -0.50 -28.25
CA TYR A 157 -11.54 -1.41 -27.54
C TYR A 157 -11.18 -1.52 -26.07
N TYR A 158 -12.19 -1.55 -25.23
CA TYR A 158 -12.09 -1.82 -23.80
C TYR A 158 -12.18 -3.32 -23.53
N ILE A 159 -11.37 -3.79 -22.58
CA ILE A 159 -11.58 -5.12 -21.99
C ILE A 159 -12.84 -5.05 -21.15
N CYS A 160 -13.76 -5.98 -21.37
CA CYS A 160 -14.98 -6.12 -20.57
C CYS A 160 -15.25 -7.59 -20.26
N MET A 161 -15.94 -7.85 -19.16
CA MET A 161 -16.40 -9.18 -18.79
C MET A 161 -17.92 -9.24 -18.88
N ASN A 162 -18.45 -10.19 -19.64
CA ASN A 162 -19.90 -10.36 -19.74
C ASN A 162 -20.47 -11.19 -18.58
N LYS A 163 -21.80 -11.25 -18.49
CA LYS A 163 -22.54 -12.07 -17.50
C LYS A 163 -22.20 -13.56 -17.47
N ASN A 164 -21.62 -14.10 -18.54
CA ASN A 164 -21.19 -15.50 -18.62
C ASN A 164 -19.72 -15.69 -18.17
N GLY A 165 -19.08 -14.62 -17.68
CA GLY A 165 -17.67 -14.58 -17.29
C GLY A 165 -16.71 -14.56 -18.47
N LYS A 166 -17.18 -14.36 -19.70
CA LYS A 166 -16.31 -14.30 -20.89
C LYS A 166 -15.71 -12.91 -21.03
N VAL A 167 -14.40 -12.86 -21.19
CA VAL A 167 -13.65 -11.64 -21.54
C VAL A 167 -13.85 -11.33 -23.02
N VAL A 168 -14.26 -10.10 -23.31
CA VAL A 168 -14.53 -9.61 -24.66
C VAL A 168 -14.02 -8.18 -24.81
N GLY A 169 -13.64 -7.80 -26.03
CA GLY A 169 -13.41 -6.40 -26.35
C GLY A 169 -14.72 -5.71 -26.73
N LYS A 170 -15.00 -4.53 -26.17
CA LYS A 170 -16.13 -3.67 -26.57
C LYS A 170 -15.64 -2.26 -26.92
N LEU A 171 -16.21 -1.64 -27.95
CA LEU A 171 -15.89 -0.26 -28.32
C LEU A 171 -16.44 0.74 -27.30
N ASN A 172 -17.65 0.49 -26.80
CA ASN A 172 -18.25 1.30 -25.74
C ASN A 172 -17.86 0.75 -24.34
N GLY A 173 -16.98 1.47 -23.65
CA GLY A 173 -16.47 1.15 -22.31
C GLY A 173 -17.29 1.70 -21.15
N ARG A 174 -18.40 2.43 -21.38
CA ARG A 174 -19.17 3.10 -20.30
C ARG A 174 -19.79 2.12 -19.31
N ASN A 175 -20.09 0.91 -19.75
CA ASN A 175 -20.71 -0.12 -18.92
C ASN A 175 -19.82 -0.55 -17.75
N GLN A 176 -20.42 -0.83 -16.59
CA GLN A 176 -19.70 -1.39 -15.43
C GLN A 176 -19.03 -2.75 -15.70
N GLU A 177 -19.45 -3.47 -16.75
CA GLU A 177 -18.80 -4.70 -17.23
C GLU A 177 -17.35 -4.48 -17.68
N CYS A 178 -16.99 -3.24 -18.02
CA CYS A 178 -15.66 -2.84 -18.50
C CYS A 178 -14.79 -2.24 -17.39
N VAL A 179 -15.28 -2.25 -16.14
CA VAL A 179 -14.57 -1.73 -14.98
C VAL A 179 -14.00 -2.90 -14.18
N PHE A 180 -12.72 -2.79 -13.84
CA PHE A 180 -12.00 -3.74 -13.01
C PHE A 180 -11.42 -3.03 -11.79
N VAL A 181 -11.29 -3.74 -10.68
CA VAL A 181 -10.57 -3.31 -9.48
C VAL A 181 -9.15 -3.86 -9.58
N GLU A 182 -8.16 -2.96 -9.56
CA GLU A 182 -6.75 -3.32 -9.49
C GLU A 182 -6.37 -3.65 -8.04
N GLU A 183 -6.01 -4.90 -7.80
CA GLU A 183 -5.60 -5.40 -6.49
C GLU A 183 -4.14 -5.83 -6.51
N PHE A 184 -3.43 -5.54 -5.42
CA PHE A 184 -2.08 -6.03 -5.20
C PHE A 184 -2.16 -7.27 -4.32
N LEU A 185 -1.69 -8.39 -4.86
CA LEU A 185 -1.69 -9.67 -4.16
C LEU A 185 -0.50 -9.76 -3.20
N GLU A 186 -0.63 -10.62 -2.20
CA GLU A 186 0.44 -10.92 -1.23
C GLU A 186 1.73 -11.43 -1.89
N ASN A 187 1.61 -12.05 -3.06
CA ASN A 187 2.74 -12.54 -3.84
C ASN A 187 3.38 -11.48 -4.76
N ASN A 188 3.04 -10.20 -4.55
CA ASN A 188 3.50 -9.03 -5.32
C ASN A 188 3.08 -8.98 -6.79
N TYR A 189 2.13 -9.83 -7.21
CA TYR A 189 1.51 -9.71 -8.53
C TYR A 189 0.26 -8.83 -8.47
N THR A 190 -0.12 -8.30 -9.63
CA THR A 190 -1.38 -7.58 -9.80
C THR A 190 -2.49 -8.55 -10.21
N ALA A 191 -3.64 -8.42 -9.57
CA ALA A 191 -4.89 -9.05 -9.99
C ALA A 191 -5.87 -7.97 -10.47
N LEU A 192 -6.77 -8.36 -11.37
CA LEU A 192 -7.80 -7.49 -11.93
C LEU A 192 -9.16 -8.14 -11.74
N VAL A 193 -9.93 -7.64 -10.77
CA VAL A 193 -11.24 -8.19 -10.39
C VAL A 193 -12.33 -7.45 -11.14
N SER A 194 -13.35 -8.12 -11.66
CA SER A 194 -14.50 -7.44 -12.25
C SER A 194 -15.26 -6.65 -11.18
N ALA A 195 -15.46 -5.35 -11.41
CA ALA A 195 -16.23 -4.52 -10.48
C ALA A 195 -17.71 -4.94 -10.40
N LYS A 196 -18.28 -5.37 -11.53
CA LYS A 196 -19.68 -5.84 -11.62
C LYS A 196 -19.85 -7.26 -11.06
N TYR A 197 -18.94 -8.17 -11.39
CA TYR A 197 -19.00 -9.57 -10.99
C TYR A 197 -17.91 -9.86 -9.95
N LYS A 198 -18.21 -9.54 -8.69
CA LYS A 198 -17.27 -9.68 -7.57
C LYS A 198 -16.74 -11.12 -7.47
N GLY A 199 -15.44 -11.26 -7.25
CA GLY A 199 -14.74 -12.54 -7.19
C GLY A 199 -14.40 -13.16 -8.56
N TRP A 200 -14.78 -12.53 -9.68
CA TRP A 200 -14.32 -12.94 -11.00
C TRP A 200 -13.11 -12.12 -11.43
N TYR A 201 -12.05 -12.82 -11.81
CA TYR A 201 -10.79 -12.21 -12.19
C TYR A 201 -10.63 -12.23 -13.71
N LEU A 202 -9.96 -11.21 -14.24
CA LEU A 202 -9.37 -11.31 -15.57
C LEU A 202 -8.28 -12.36 -15.52
N GLY A 203 -8.28 -13.30 -16.47
CA GLY A 203 -7.28 -14.36 -16.51
C GLY A 203 -7.13 -15.00 -17.87
N PHE A 204 -5.96 -15.56 -18.12
CA PHE A 204 -5.63 -16.23 -19.36
C PHE A 204 -4.97 -17.57 -19.06
N ASN A 205 -5.32 -18.58 -19.86
CA ASN A 205 -4.68 -19.88 -19.75
C ASN A 205 -3.24 -19.83 -20.29
N ARG A 206 -2.50 -20.93 -20.12
CA ARG A 206 -1.12 -21.07 -20.61
C ARG A 206 -0.95 -20.88 -22.13
N LYS A 207 -2.02 -21.03 -22.92
CA LYS A 207 -2.03 -20.78 -24.38
C LYS A 207 -2.40 -19.33 -24.74
N GLY A 208 -2.57 -18.46 -23.74
CA GLY A 208 -2.99 -17.06 -23.86
C GLY A 208 -4.46 -16.85 -24.22
N ARG A 209 -5.29 -17.88 -24.14
CA ARG A 209 -6.74 -17.75 -24.36
C ARG A 209 -7.42 -17.24 -23.09
N PRO A 210 -8.43 -16.35 -23.20
CA PRO A 210 -9.16 -15.88 -22.02
C PRO A 210 -9.83 -17.01 -21.26
N LYS A 211 -9.70 -16.96 -19.94
CA LYS A 211 -10.40 -17.85 -19.03
C LYS A 211 -11.76 -17.25 -18.65
N LYS A 212 -12.75 -18.12 -18.38
CA LYS A 212 -14.05 -17.66 -17.86
C LYS A 212 -13.89 -17.22 -16.41
N GLY A 213 -14.43 -16.05 -16.05
CA GLY A 213 -14.41 -15.49 -14.70
C GLY A 213 -14.94 -16.46 -13.63
N SER A 214 -16.00 -17.21 -13.93
CA SER A 214 -16.55 -18.23 -13.01
C SER A 214 -15.59 -19.38 -12.68
N ARG A 215 -14.50 -19.53 -13.44
CA ARG A 215 -13.46 -20.56 -13.22
C ARG A 215 -12.16 -19.96 -12.69
N THR A 216 -12.15 -18.67 -12.37
CA THR A 216 -10.98 -17.98 -11.83
C THR A 216 -11.00 -17.99 -10.31
N SER A 217 -9.81 -17.97 -9.71
CA SER A 217 -9.62 -17.80 -8.28
C SER A 217 -8.31 -17.03 -8.07
N GLN A 218 -8.26 -16.23 -7.01
CA GLN A 218 -7.13 -15.36 -6.67
C GLN A 218 -5.80 -16.10 -6.57
N THR A 219 -5.81 -17.37 -6.14
CA THR A 219 -4.60 -18.18 -5.96
C THR A 219 -4.00 -18.69 -7.27
N GLN A 220 -4.75 -18.61 -8.38
CA GLN A 220 -4.34 -19.17 -9.66
C GLN A 220 -3.34 -18.26 -10.37
N GLN A 221 -2.24 -18.82 -10.88
CA GLN A 221 -1.27 -18.04 -11.65
C GLN A 221 -1.85 -17.39 -12.92
N GLU A 222 -2.93 -17.94 -13.45
CA GLU A 222 -3.63 -17.47 -14.66
C GLU A 222 -4.24 -16.07 -14.51
N VAL A 223 -4.44 -15.60 -13.27
CA VAL A 223 -4.96 -14.26 -12.95
C VAL A 223 -3.89 -13.29 -12.47
N HIS A 224 -2.63 -13.73 -12.43
CA HIS A 224 -1.50 -12.91 -11.97
C HIS A 224 -0.87 -12.16 -13.14
N PHE A 225 -0.74 -10.85 -12.97
CA PHE A 225 -0.14 -9.96 -13.95
C PHE A 225 0.97 -9.11 -13.36
N MET A 226 1.80 -8.55 -14.24
CA MET A 226 2.76 -7.50 -13.92
C MET A 226 2.58 -6.33 -14.87
N LYS A 227 2.64 -5.11 -14.34
CA LYS A 227 2.65 -3.89 -15.14
C LYS A 227 4.06 -3.67 -15.67
N ARG A 228 4.19 -3.55 -16.99
CA ARG A 228 5.47 -3.29 -17.66
C ARG A 228 5.42 -1.99 -18.43
N ASN A 229 6.53 -1.26 -18.45
CA ASN A 229 6.64 -0.04 -19.23
C ASN A 229 6.51 -0.37 -20.72
N PRO A 230 5.94 0.54 -21.52
CA PRO A 230 5.96 0.38 -22.97
C PRO A 230 7.39 0.48 -23.49
N MET A 231 7.76 -0.43 -24.40
CA MET A 231 9.04 -0.39 -25.12
C MET A 231 9.23 0.97 -25.81
N GLY A 232 10.44 1.52 -25.76
CA GLY A 232 10.80 2.78 -26.42
C GLY A 232 10.43 4.05 -25.64
N LYS A 233 9.70 3.95 -24.51
CA LYS A 233 9.66 5.02 -23.51
C LYS A 233 10.61 4.68 -22.38
N VAL A 234 11.90 4.89 -22.64
CA VAL A 234 12.75 5.42 -21.56
C VAL A 234 12.04 6.72 -21.21
N HIS A 235 11.32 6.79 -20.08
CA HIS A 235 11.15 8.10 -19.48
C HIS A 235 12.59 8.61 -19.43
N PRO A 236 12.95 9.73 -20.09
CA PRO A 236 14.06 10.48 -19.54
C PRO A 236 13.67 10.55 -18.08
N GLN A 237 14.46 9.94 -17.18
CA GLN A 237 14.36 10.37 -15.80
C GLN A 237 14.48 11.87 -15.96
N GLU A 238 13.38 12.61 -15.79
CA GLU A 238 13.47 14.04 -15.64
C GLU A 238 14.34 14.12 -14.40
N GLU A 239 15.64 14.27 -14.66
CA GLU A 239 16.66 14.38 -13.65
C GLU A 239 16.10 15.48 -12.77
N PHE A 240 15.67 15.10 -11.56
CA PHE A 240 15.04 16.02 -10.65
C PHE A 240 16.09 17.07 -10.37
N ARG A 241 16.05 18.16 -11.14
CA ARG A 241 16.91 19.30 -10.93
C ARG A 241 16.36 19.96 -9.71
N PHE A 242 16.90 19.59 -8.55
CA PHE A 242 16.78 20.41 -7.37
C PHE A 242 17.20 21.81 -7.80
N THR A 243 16.26 22.73 -7.92
CA THR A 243 16.60 24.14 -8.13
C THR A 243 17.35 24.54 -6.88
N THR A 244 18.69 24.58 -6.94
CA THR A 244 19.47 25.11 -5.84
C THR A 244 19.03 26.55 -5.67
N VAL A 245 18.54 26.89 -4.48
CA VAL A 245 18.17 28.27 -4.16
C VAL A 245 19.47 29.08 -4.20
N THR A 246 19.73 29.71 -5.34
CA THR A 246 20.92 30.55 -5.51
C THR A 246 20.88 31.69 -4.49
N LYS A 247 22.04 32.16 -4.02
CA LYS A 247 22.11 33.30 -3.07
C LYS A 247 21.30 34.53 -3.56
N ARG A 248 21.14 34.68 -4.88
CA ARG A 248 20.33 35.73 -5.54
C ARG A 248 18.83 35.61 -5.26
N THR A 249 18.27 34.39 -5.27
CA THR A 249 16.84 34.15 -4.97
C THR A 249 16.53 34.26 -3.47
N ARG A 250 17.48 33.91 -2.58
CA ARG A 250 17.38 34.23 -1.14
C ARG A 250 17.34 35.73 -0.85
N ARG A 251 18.18 36.53 -1.54
CA ARG A 251 18.22 37.99 -1.37
C ARG A 251 16.94 38.65 -1.84
N ALA A 252 16.37 38.20 -2.96
CA ALA A 252 15.09 38.69 -3.46
C ALA A 252 13.91 38.40 -2.51
N ARG A 253 13.90 37.26 -1.81
CA ARG A 253 12.89 36.97 -0.77
C ARG A 253 13.04 37.84 0.48
N ARG A 254 14.27 38.21 0.85
CA ARG A 254 14.54 39.12 1.99
C ARG A 254 14.22 40.57 1.72
N LEU A 255 14.17 40.98 0.45
CA LEU A 255 13.88 42.35 0.02
C LEU A 255 12.39 42.59 -0.27
N LYS A 256 11.51 41.58 -0.09
CA LYS A 256 10.08 41.83 -0.16
C LYS A 256 9.65 42.65 1.06
N PRO A 257 9.10 43.87 0.89
CA PRO A 257 8.59 44.63 2.02
C PRO A 257 7.44 43.87 2.69
N ASN A 258 7.47 43.84 4.01
CA ASN A 258 6.47 43.18 4.85
C ASN A 258 5.19 44.05 4.85
N PRO A 259 4.00 43.53 4.49
CA PRO A 259 2.76 44.33 4.44
C PRO A 259 2.19 44.68 5.83
N LYS A 260 3.01 44.63 6.89
CA LYS A 260 2.64 45.04 8.25
C LYS A 260 3.48 46.24 8.67
N THR A 261 3.25 47.38 8.03
CA THR A 261 3.61 48.69 8.57
C THR A 261 2.56 49.67 8.09
N ASN A 262 1.56 49.89 8.95
CA ASN A 262 0.78 51.11 9.08
C ASN A 262 0.65 51.34 10.59
#